data_AF-A0A813KZ12-F1
#
_entry.id   AF-A0A813KZ12-F1
#
_cell.length_a   1.000
_cell.length_b   1.000
_cell.length_c   1.000
_cell.angle_alpha   90.00
_cell.angle_beta   90.00
_cell.angle_gamma   90.00
#
_symmetry.space_group_name_H-M   'P 1'
#
loop_
_entity.id
_entity.type
_entity.pdbx_description
1 polymer ?
#
loop_
_entity_poly.entity_id
_entity_poly.type
_entity_poly.pdbx_seq_one_letter_code
_entity_poly.pdbx_strand_id
1 'polypeptide(L)'
;MFGMSLSGSVPPQKFQIPSTASKYPGDLLGAAKCGIIAAVLGRNKHHVTAVLVAQTMRVHLLDELVQAKSDPLTHRSFQSVLEADGVASLTAYFWNEATAAFKSKFAKVCQDRSYKRTLIAECPKVLQTMASALEKLGLSSRSKGQVLKASERDALYKAVTDLRNEFLGESIRRITDPVEMMLPDKLLSSLSASGERLGGERLGGEGSNVTDELPTMHDLRRYVQLLVAEMERCELCPELLKEVVRGVRSSLLFFATRLEQVVDSSCVELRCFEDGSSLRLRSPLPMPSAGHARNARLFGIAHNTLAALKEIVPARFQPVVVTEQVQTTLRQTQAAVVSPMTSSLQRSMCASFARLQAHSGQASTSPEGSAELLAVSQACAHISRYYFSLFGAGQLQSYMKELCSVTVRAFLSTAATVKCCGAAERASLVKDMQAVEAALAALDSDFQSRIRYEAAVFKEFRKLLCAQNLESVDFDELTNVIPVHLLLTYLVHQLPGRVPALHAFAGVKDPEQYLEATLLPLWDEQPQALSAFKAKITELCDQQNLDPTESPIVAFIMTQTA
;
A
#
# COMPACT_ATOMS: atom_id res chain seq x y z
N MET A 1 83.02 50.07 71.16
CA MET A 1 82.27 51.23 70.65
C MET A 1 82.59 51.42 69.18
N PHE A 2 81.55 51.34 68.33
CA PHE A 2 81.39 51.69 66.89
C PHE A 2 82.45 51.21 65.88
N GLY A 3 82.16 50.65 64.71
CA GLY A 3 80.92 50.42 63.95
C GLY A 3 81.30 50.18 62.46
N MET A 4 80.30 49.79 61.65
CA MET A 4 80.24 49.75 60.17
C MET A 4 80.43 48.41 59.42
N SER A 5 79.28 47.87 58.98
CA SER A 5 78.84 47.55 57.60
C SER A 5 79.88 47.24 56.52
N LEU A 6 79.64 46.16 55.75
CA LEU A 6 79.73 46.19 54.28
C LEU A 6 78.76 45.16 53.66
N SER A 7 77.88 45.69 52.81
CA SER A 7 76.96 45.00 51.90
C SER A 7 77.59 44.90 50.50
N GLY A 8 77.20 43.87 49.73
CA GLY A 8 77.57 43.75 48.33
C GLY A 8 76.80 42.62 47.65
N SER A 9 75.59 42.93 47.17
CA SER A 9 74.78 42.06 46.31
C SER A 9 75.12 42.31 44.84
N VAL A 10 75.55 41.26 44.14
CA VAL A 10 75.68 41.21 42.68
C VAL A 10 74.46 40.46 42.13
N PRO A 11 73.75 40.98 41.11
CA PRO A 11 72.52 40.36 40.61
C PRO A 11 72.83 39.12 39.74
N PRO A 12 72.03 38.04 39.81
CA PRO A 12 72.19 36.93 38.89
C PRO A 12 71.64 37.27 37.49
N GLN A 13 72.43 36.92 36.49
CA GLN A 13 72.21 37.12 35.06
C GLN A 13 70.89 36.49 34.58
N LYS A 14 70.16 37.25 33.75
CA LYS A 14 69.03 36.74 32.95
C LYS A 14 69.55 35.71 31.95
N PHE A 15 69.17 34.45 32.12
CA PHE A 15 69.23 33.46 31.05
C PHE A 15 68.13 33.78 30.02
N GLN A 16 68.54 34.31 28.87
CA GLN A 16 67.70 34.36 27.67
C GLN A 16 67.59 32.95 27.10
N ILE A 17 66.41 32.35 27.21
CA ILE A 17 66.04 31.15 26.44
C ILE A 17 65.74 31.61 25.00
N PRO A 18 66.31 30.98 23.96
CA PRO A 18 66.14 31.42 22.58
C PRO A 18 64.67 31.34 22.15
N SER A 19 64.19 32.45 21.58
CA SER A 19 62.89 32.62 20.93
C SER A 19 62.76 31.74 19.69
N THR A 20 62.59 30.43 19.88
CA THR A 20 62.25 29.48 18.80
C THR A 20 61.11 28.51 19.16
N ALA A 21 60.50 28.65 20.34
CA ALA A 21 59.42 27.79 20.81
C ALA A 21 57.99 28.34 20.61
N SER A 22 57.78 29.35 19.73
CA SER A 22 56.43 29.88 19.42
C SER A 22 55.89 29.48 18.04
N LYS A 23 56.50 28.49 17.38
CA LYS A 23 55.95 27.88 16.17
C LYS A 23 55.54 26.45 16.49
N TYR A 24 54.30 26.11 16.16
CA TYR A 24 53.57 24.84 16.39
C TYR A 24 52.97 24.71 17.81
N PRO A 25 51.63 24.87 17.92
CA PRO A 25 50.66 23.94 17.33
C PRO A 25 49.66 24.55 16.31
N GLY A 26 49.85 25.81 15.89
CA GLY A 26 48.95 26.46 14.92
C GLY A 26 49.11 26.00 13.45
N ASP A 27 50.29 25.55 13.06
CA ASP A 27 50.61 25.27 11.65
C ASP A 27 50.25 23.85 11.17
N LEU A 28 49.90 22.92 12.08
CA LEU A 28 49.37 21.60 11.71
C LEU A 28 47.88 21.67 11.30
N LEU A 29 47.13 22.65 11.80
CA LEU A 29 45.78 22.97 11.31
C LEU A 29 45.79 23.91 10.09
N GLY A 30 46.86 24.71 9.91
CA GLY A 30 47.00 25.69 8.82
C GLY A 30 47.19 25.10 7.41
N ALA A 31 47.59 23.83 7.29
CA ALA A 31 47.81 23.18 6.01
C ALA A 31 46.54 22.66 5.31
N ALA A 32 45.38 22.66 5.98
CA ALA A 32 44.09 22.27 5.39
C ALA A 32 43.41 23.46 4.68
N LYS A 33 44.07 24.05 3.68
CA LYS A 33 43.52 25.15 2.87
C LYS A 33 42.23 24.72 2.15
N CYS A 34 41.28 25.65 2.12
CA CYS A 34 39.86 25.56 1.79
C CYS A 34 39.42 24.81 0.51
N GLY A 35 40.31 24.44 -0.41
CA GLY A 35 39.98 23.63 -1.59
C GLY A 35 40.08 22.12 -1.36
N ILE A 36 40.84 21.70 -0.35
CA ILE A 36 41.19 20.29 -0.13
C ILE A 36 39.97 19.51 0.38
N ILE A 37 39.20 19.95 1.37
CA ILE A 37 38.12 19.07 1.89
C ILE A 37 37.02 18.81 0.85
N ALA A 38 36.62 19.77 0.01
CA ALA A 38 35.64 19.53 -1.06
C ALA A 38 36.23 18.76 -2.27
N ALA A 39 37.47 19.08 -2.68
CA ALA A 39 38.14 18.38 -3.78
C ALA A 39 38.70 17.00 -3.39
N VAL A 40 39.02 16.79 -2.12
CA VAL A 40 39.59 15.56 -1.54
C VAL A 40 38.51 14.67 -0.95
N LEU A 41 37.39 15.21 -0.43
CA LEU A 41 36.17 14.40 -0.32
C LEU A 41 35.58 14.06 -1.69
N GLY A 42 36.01 14.68 -2.80
CA GLY A 42 35.66 14.26 -4.15
C GLY A 42 36.62 13.20 -4.73
N ARG A 43 37.94 13.42 -4.60
CA ARG A 43 38.99 12.63 -5.30
C ARG A 43 39.87 11.75 -4.41
N ASN A 44 39.90 11.94 -3.09
CA ASN A 44 40.82 11.27 -2.14
C ASN A 44 40.17 11.00 -0.76
N LYS A 45 38.91 10.56 -0.75
CA LYS A 45 38.07 10.34 0.46
C LYS A 45 38.74 9.43 1.50
N HIS A 46 39.42 8.39 1.03
CA HIS A 46 40.14 7.44 1.87
C HIS A 46 41.38 8.05 2.54
N HIS A 47 42.02 9.04 1.90
CA HIS A 47 43.18 9.71 2.47
C HIS A 47 42.78 10.61 3.63
N VAL A 48 41.71 11.40 3.51
CA VAL A 48 41.23 12.30 4.59
C VAL A 48 40.84 11.50 5.83
N THR A 49 40.11 10.40 5.63
CA THR A 49 39.69 9.55 6.74
C THR A 49 40.85 8.80 7.37
N ALA A 50 41.82 8.33 6.58
CA ALA A 50 43.05 7.74 7.11
C ALA A 50 43.90 8.75 7.90
N VAL A 51 44.02 9.99 7.40
CA VAL A 51 44.73 11.08 8.10
C VAL A 51 44.01 11.44 9.39
N LEU A 52 42.67 11.57 9.37
CA LEU A 52 41.89 11.83 10.58
C LEU A 52 42.15 10.75 11.63
N VAL A 53 42.03 9.47 11.25
CA VAL A 53 42.27 8.33 12.16
C VAL A 53 43.68 8.37 12.73
N ALA A 54 44.69 8.59 11.90
CA ALA A 54 46.09 8.64 12.32
C ALA A 54 46.38 9.80 13.27
N GLN A 55 45.84 10.99 13.00
CA GLN A 55 46.04 12.16 13.87
C GLN A 55 45.28 12.03 15.18
N THR A 56 44.06 11.50 15.18
CA THR A 56 43.33 11.23 16.44
C THR A 56 44.13 10.28 17.34
N MET A 57 44.71 9.22 16.78
CA MET A 57 45.54 8.29 17.57
C MET A 57 46.78 8.96 18.16
N ARG A 58 47.46 9.83 17.40
CA ARG A 58 48.63 10.58 17.88
C ARG A 58 48.27 11.57 18.99
N VAL A 59 47.16 12.30 18.82
CA VAL A 59 46.68 13.25 19.83
C VAL A 59 46.28 12.51 21.10
N HIS A 60 45.62 11.36 20.98
CA HIS A 60 45.25 10.55 22.13
C HIS A 60 46.45 10.04 22.92
N LEU A 61 47.48 9.50 22.24
CA LEU A 61 48.72 9.08 22.89
C LEU A 61 49.46 10.25 23.55
N LEU A 62 49.39 11.44 22.94
CA LEU A 62 49.96 12.65 23.54
C LEU A 62 49.18 13.06 24.79
N ASP A 63 47.85 13.00 24.77
CA ASP A 63 46.97 13.28 25.91
C ASP A 63 47.29 12.32 27.09
N GLU A 64 47.46 11.02 26.82
CA GLU A 64 47.89 10.04 27.84
C GLU A 64 49.26 10.40 28.43
N LEU A 65 50.24 10.78 27.60
CA LEU A 65 51.58 11.16 28.06
C LEU A 65 51.55 12.43 28.92
N VAL A 66 50.74 13.42 28.53
CA VAL A 66 50.56 14.68 29.26
C VAL A 66 49.89 14.45 30.61
N GLN A 67 48.93 13.52 30.69
CA GLN A 67 48.27 13.15 31.94
C GLN A 67 49.19 12.36 32.87
N ALA A 68 50.04 11.47 32.31
CA ALA A 68 50.89 10.59 33.11
C ALA A 68 52.19 11.24 33.60
N LYS A 69 52.69 12.29 32.93
CA LYS A 69 53.99 12.88 33.24
C LYS A 69 53.88 14.25 33.92
N SER A 70 54.83 14.49 34.82
CA SER A 70 55.12 15.79 35.40
C SER A 70 56.49 16.29 34.98
N ASP A 71 56.65 17.61 34.99
CA ASP A 71 57.95 18.23 34.78
C ASP A 71 58.88 17.84 35.93
N PRO A 72 60.03 17.20 35.66
CA PRO A 72 60.97 16.76 36.70
C PRO A 72 61.62 17.92 37.46
N LEU A 73 61.64 19.14 36.90
CA LEU A 73 62.26 20.30 37.54
C LEU A 73 61.26 21.09 38.40
N THR A 74 60.05 21.30 37.92
CA THR A 74 59.03 22.10 38.63
C THR A 74 58.02 21.25 39.43
N HIS A 75 58.04 19.93 39.24
CA HIS A 75 57.07 18.96 39.76
C HIS A 75 55.60 19.26 39.41
N ARG A 76 55.33 20.21 38.50
CA ARG A 76 53.98 20.47 38.00
C ARG A 76 53.61 19.42 36.97
N SER A 77 52.37 18.94 37.00
CA SER A 77 51.86 18.07 35.93
C SER A 77 51.70 18.87 34.64
N PHE A 78 52.01 18.26 33.49
CA PHE A 78 51.76 18.93 32.20
C PHE A 78 50.26 19.24 32.01
N GLN A 79 49.40 18.38 32.55
CA GLN A 79 47.96 18.60 32.64
C GLN A 79 47.59 19.93 33.33
N SER A 80 48.21 20.28 34.46
CA SER A 80 47.90 21.51 35.20
C SER A 80 48.22 22.79 34.41
N VAL A 81 49.21 22.72 33.50
CA VAL A 81 49.56 23.83 32.61
C VAL A 81 48.49 23.99 31.53
N LEU A 82 48.02 22.90 30.93
CA LEU A 82 46.95 22.95 29.94
C LEU A 82 45.61 23.40 30.53
N GLU A 83 45.31 22.98 31.76
CA GLU A 83 44.10 23.41 32.47
C GLU A 83 44.10 24.92 32.75
N ALA A 84 45.27 25.51 33.01
CA ALA A 84 45.41 26.96 33.15
C ALA A 84 45.08 27.72 31.85
N ASP A 85 45.29 27.08 30.70
CA ASP A 85 44.89 27.57 29.37
C ASP A 85 43.47 27.13 28.97
N GLY A 86 42.70 26.52 29.88
CA GLY A 86 41.32 26.08 29.66
C GLY A 86 41.18 24.76 28.88
N VAL A 87 42.26 24.02 28.68
CA VAL A 87 42.27 22.75 27.94
C VAL A 87 42.34 21.57 28.92
N ALA A 88 41.18 20.99 29.24
CA ALA A 88 41.10 19.84 30.14
C ALA A 88 41.52 18.51 29.49
N SER A 89 41.50 18.40 28.16
CA SER A 89 41.95 17.22 27.41
C SER A 89 42.31 17.63 25.99
N LEU A 90 43.49 17.21 25.52
CA LEU A 90 43.94 17.48 24.15
C LEU A 90 43.04 16.76 23.13
N THR A 91 42.57 15.56 23.47
CA THR A 91 41.65 14.79 22.62
C THR A 91 40.31 15.53 22.45
N ALA A 92 39.73 16.02 23.55
CA ALA A 92 38.48 16.78 23.51
C ALA A 92 38.63 18.10 22.75
N TYR A 93 39.73 18.83 22.99
CA TYR A 93 40.04 20.07 22.29
C TYR A 93 40.17 19.84 20.78
N PHE A 94 40.92 18.80 20.37
CA PHE A 94 41.07 18.42 18.97
C PHE A 94 39.72 18.13 18.30
N TRP A 95 38.83 17.37 18.94
CA TRP A 95 37.53 17.04 18.36
C TRP A 95 36.59 18.24 18.28
N ASN A 96 36.63 19.16 19.25
CA ASN A 96 35.87 20.41 19.19
C ASN A 96 36.30 21.26 17.99
N GLU A 97 37.60 21.44 17.79
CA GLU A 97 38.14 22.18 16.64
C GLU A 97 37.85 21.46 15.31
N ALA A 98 38.04 20.14 15.26
CA ALA A 98 37.78 19.35 14.05
C ALA A 98 36.30 19.40 13.65
N THR A 99 35.38 19.21 14.60
CA THR A 99 33.92 19.25 14.33
C THR A 99 33.46 20.65 13.94
N ALA A 100 33.98 21.71 14.58
CA ALA A 100 33.73 23.10 14.19
C ALA A 100 34.22 23.39 12.77
N ALA A 101 35.41 22.92 12.42
CA ALA A 101 35.96 23.04 11.07
C ALA A 101 35.10 22.28 10.04
N PHE A 102 34.74 21.02 10.31
CA PHE A 102 33.85 20.25 9.44
C PHE A 102 32.52 20.96 9.22
N LYS A 103 31.87 21.41 10.30
CA LYS A 103 30.59 22.13 10.24
C LYS A 103 30.70 23.39 9.37
N SER A 104 31.71 24.22 9.62
CA SER A 104 31.95 25.44 8.83
C SER A 104 32.19 25.15 7.35
N LYS A 105 32.93 24.09 7.03
CA LYS A 105 33.22 23.69 5.65
C LYS A 105 31.99 23.13 4.95
N PHE A 106 31.24 22.23 5.57
CA PHE A 106 30.02 21.69 4.97
C PHE A 106 29.00 22.79 4.72
N ALA A 107 28.82 23.72 5.67
CA ALA A 107 27.96 24.89 5.47
C ALA A 107 28.40 25.73 4.26
N LYS A 108 29.70 26.03 4.14
CA LYS A 108 30.23 26.78 2.98
C LYS A 108 30.03 26.05 1.65
N VAL A 109 30.23 24.74 1.61
CA VAL A 109 30.03 23.96 0.37
C VAL A 109 28.54 23.89 0.00
N CYS A 110 27.64 23.82 0.99
CA CYS A 110 26.19 23.87 0.73
C CYS A 110 25.73 25.23 0.19
N GLN A 111 26.46 26.31 0.44
CA GLN A 111 26.17 27.65 -0.11
C GLN A 111 26.66 27.81 -1.56
N ASP A 112 27.70 27.07 -1.97
CA ASP A 112 28.22 27.15 -3.34
C ASP A 112 27.46 26.20 -4.29
N ARG A 113 26.68 26.78 -5.22
CA ARG A 113 25.86 26.03 -6.18
C ARG A 113 26.66 25.03 -7.02
N SER A 114 27.91 25.33 -7.36
CA SER A 114 28.74 24.48 -8.24
C SER A 114 29.19 23.21 -7.52
N TYR A 115 29.62 23.33 -6.26
CA TYR A 115 30.06 22.20 -5.45
C TYR A 115 28.90 21.47 -4.76
N LYS A 116 27.79 22.16 -4.48
CA LYS A 116 26.59 21.57 -3.85
C LYS A 116 26.10 20.33 -4.59
N ARG A 117 25.95 20.38 -5.92
CA ARG A 117 25.46 19.25 -6.71
C ARG A 117 26.36 18.02 -6.61
N THR A 118 27.67 18.22 -6.77
CA THR A 118 28.66 17.13 -6.70
C THR A 118 28.75 16.54 -5.30
N LEU A 119 28.73 17.39 -4.26
CA LEU A 119 28.80 16.93 -2.88
C LEU A 119 27.52 16.18 -2.48
N ILE A 120 26.34 16.65 -2.90
CA ILE A 120 25.08 15.94 -2.68
C ILE A 120 25.10 14.58 -3.38
N ALA A 121 25.51 14.51 -4.65
CA ALA A 121 25.58 13.23 -5.37
C ALA A 121 26.47 12.19 -4.67
N GLU A 122 27.56 12.64 -4.05
CA GLU A 122 28.53 11.78 -3.37
C GLU A 122 28.32 11.67 -1.85
N CYS A 123 27.27 12.30 -1.30
CA CYS A 123 27.00 12.40 0.13
C CYS A 123 26.93 11.02 0.84
N PRO A 124 26.20 10.00 0.33
CA PRO A 124 26.14 8.69 0.98
C PRO A 124 27.52 8.04 1.15
N LYS A 125 28.39 8.17 0.14
CA LYS A 125 29.77 7.66 0.21
C LYS A 125 30.61 8.42 1.22
N VAL A 126 30.44 9.75 1.32
CA VAL A 126 31.14 10.58 2.32
C VAL A 126 30.74 10.14 3.73
N LEU A 127 29.44 10.01 3.99
CA LEU A 127 28.90 9.55 5.28
C LEU A 127 29.38 8.15 5.63
N GLN A 128 29.39 7.22 4.68
CA GLN A 128 29.89 5.86 4.89
C GLN A 128 31.38 5.87 5.25
N THR A 129 32.21 6.57 4.48
CA THR A 129 33.66 6.62 4.72
C THR A 129 33.95 7.19 6.12
N MET A 130 33.17 8.18 6.53
CA MET A 130 33.25 8.81 7.83
C MET A 130 32.80 7.86 8.96
N ALA A 131 31.69 7.14 8.78
CA ALA A 131 31.24 6.12 9.72
C ALA A 131 32.29 5.00 9.90
N SER A 132 32.84 4.47 8.81
CA SER A 132 33.90 3.44 8.86
C SER A 132 35.18 3.95 9.54
N ALA A 133 35.51 5.23 9.39
CA ALA A 133 36.65 5.84 10.08
C ALA A 133 36.41 5.90 11.60
N LEU A 134 35.20 6.26 12.02
CA LEU A 134 34.81 6.32 13.44
C LEU A 134 34.74 4.93 14.07
N GLU A 135 34.30 3.92 13.32
CA GLU A 135 34.33 2.52 13.78
C GLU A 135 35.77 2.05 14.01
N LYS A 136 36.70 2.35 13.10
CA LYS A 136 38.13 2.03 13.30
C LYS A 136 38.71 2.68 14.55
N LEU A 137 38.32 3.93 14.83
CA LEU A 137 38.71 4.64 16.06
C LEU A 137 38.11 4.00 17.31
N GLY A 138 36.87 3.51 17.22
CA GLY A 138 36.19 2.79 18.30
C GLY A 138 36.73 1.38 18.55
N LEU A 139 37.20 0.67 17.51
CA LEU A 139 37.71 -0.70 17.61
C LEU A 139 39.19 -0.78 18.04
N SER A 140 40.01 0.21 17.65
CA SER A 140 41.45 0.27 18.01
C SER A 140 41.70 0.50 19.52
N SER A 141 40.63 0.59 20.30
CA SER A 141 40.60 0.99 21.70
C SER A 141 40.52 -0.19 22.70
N ARG A 142 40.29 -1.43 22.23
CA ARG A 142 39.92 -2.59 23.08
C ARG A 142 40.91 -2.96 24.20
N SER A 143 42.12 -2.40 24.23
CA SER A 143 43.11 -2.68 25.27
C SER A 143 43.50 -1.50 26.18
N LYS A 144 43.13 -0.23 25.88
CA LYS A 144 43.60 0.94 26.67
C LYS A 144 42.63 2.13 26.84
N GLY A 145 41.37 2.04 26.39
CA GLY A 145 40.37 3.10 26.62
C GLY A 145 39.84 3.70 25.32
N GLN A 146 38.59 4.18 25.31
CA GLN A 146 37.92 4.72 24.12
C GLN A 146 38.59 6.00 23.63
N VAL A 147 39.27 5.92 22.48
CA VAL A 147 39.91 7.06 21.80
C VAL A 147 38.90 8.12 21.36
N LEU A 148 37.66 7.70 21.11
CA LEU A 148 36.56 8.58 20.74
C LEU A 148 35.40 8.40 21.72
N LYS A 149 35.02 9.48 22.41
CA LYS A 149 33.86 9.50 23.32
C LYS A 149 32.56 9.57 22.52
N ALA A 150 31.46 9.11 23.12
CA ALA A 150 30.12 9.18 22.51
C ALA A 150 29.72 10.63 22.15
N SER A 151 30.03 11.60 23.01
CA SER A 151 29.74 13.02 22.79
C SER A 151 30.47 13.61 21.57
N GLU A 152 31.70 13.18 21.30
CA GLU A 152 32.51 13.62 20.16
C GLU A 152 31.97 13.04 18.85
N ARG A 153 31.55 11.76 18.91
CA ARG A 153 30.85 11.10 17.80
C ARG A 153 29.56 11.84 17.44
N ASP A 154 28.77 12.22 18.44
CA ASP A 154 27.53 12.96 18.24
C ASP A 154 27.76 14.38 17.68
N ALA A 155 28.80 15.08 18.18
CA ALA A 155 29.19 16.39 17.66
C ALA A 155 29.58 16.33 16.18
N LEU A 156 30.25 15.25 15.79
CA LEU A 156 30.65 15.01 14.41
C LEU A 156 29.46 14.67 13.49
N TYR A 157 28.50 13.86 13.95
CA TYR A 157 27.25 13.65 13.21
C TYR A 157 26.47 14.95 13.05
N LYS A 158 26.39 15.78 14.10
CA LYS A 158 25.77 17.12 14.04
C LYS A 158 26.44 18.04 13.04
N ALA A 159 27.75 17.90 12.81
CA ALA A 159 28.49 18.70 11.84
C ALA A 159 28.13 18.39 10.38
N VAL A 160 27.55 17.21 10.08
CA VAL A 160 27.14 16.81 8.72
C VAL A 160 25.62 16.89 8.52
N THR A 161 24.85 17.28 9.54
CA THR A 161 23.38 17.36 9.48
C THR A 161 22.88 18.21 8.32
N ASP A 162 23.49 19.37 8.06
CA ASP A 162 23.07 20.28 6.97
C ASP A 162 23.22 19.61 5.60
N LEU A 163 24.35 18.92 5.38
CA LEU A 163 24.60 18.17 4.15
C LEU A 163 23.61 17.00 4.01
N ARG A 164 23.34 16.29 5.10
CA ARG A 164 22.35 15.19 5.12
C ARG A 164 20.96 15.71 4.75
N ASN A 165 20.54 16.82 5.35
CA ASN A 165 19.22 17.40 5.10
C ASN A 165 19.08 17.90 3.65
N GLU A 166 20.12 18.52 3.10
CA GLU A 166 20.17 18.91 1.69
C GLU A 166 20.11 17.70 0.74
N PHE A 167 20.84 16.62 1.06
CA PHE A 167 20.73 15.38 0.30
C PHE A 167 19.31 14.80 0.34
N LEU A 168 18.70 14.74 1.53
CA LEU A 168 17.35 14.19 1.70
C LEU A 168 16.32 15.05 0.96
N GLY A 169 16.43 16.38 1.03
CA GLY A 169 15.56 17.27 0.27
C GLY A 169 15.67 17.05 -1.24
N GLU A 170 16.89 16.87 -1.74
CA GLU A 170 17.12 16.57 -3.15
C GLU A 170 16.64 15.17 -3.55
N SER A 171 16.82 14.16 -2.70
CA SER A 171 16.32 12.80 -2.93
C SER A 171 14.79 12.78 -2.98
N ILE A 172 14.12 13.49 -2.06
CA ILE A 172 12.66 13.66 -2.04
C ILE A 172 12.18 14.35 -3.33
N ARG A 173 12.87 15.39 -3.81
CA ARG A 173 12.55 16.02 -5.10
C ARG A 173 12.69 15.05 -6.27
N ARG A 174 13.79 14.31 -6.37
CA ARG A 174 14.00 13.35 -7.47
C ARG A 174 12.92 12.28 -7.58
N ILE A 175 12.33 11.87 -6.45
CA ILE A 175 11.23 10.90 -6.44
C ILE A 175 9.85 11.57 -6.57
N THR A 176 9.68 12.83 -6.16
CA THR A 176 8.38 13.51 -6.16
C THR A 176 8.13 14.30 -7.44
N ASP A 177 9.14 15.00 -7.96
CA ASP A 177 9.03 15.80 -9.19
C ASP A 177 8.54 14.97 -10.40
N PRO A 178 8.97 13.70 -10.61
CA PRO A 178 8.41 12.86 -11.66
C PRO A 178 6.90 12.65 -11.52
N VAL A 179 6.39 12.53 -10.29
CA VAL A 179 4.95 12.39 -10.03
C VAL A 179 4.21 13.67 -10.43
N GLU A 180 4.74 14.83 -10.04
CA GLU A 180 4.15 16.14 -10.40
C GLU A 180 4.21 16.41 -11.90
N MET A 181 5.24 15.92 -12.59
CA MET A 181 5.35 16.00 -14.05
C MET A 181 4.38 15.05 -14.76
N MET A 182 4.17 13.83 -14.24
CA MET A 182 3.23 12.86 -14.79
C MET A 182 1.77 13.21 -14.51
N LEU A 183 1.49 13.85 -13.36
CA LEU A 183 0.14 14.17 -12.88
C LEU A 183 0.06 15.63 -12.36
N PRO A 184 0.24 16.64 -13.24
CA PRO A 184 0.29 18.05 -12.83
C PRO A 184 -1.06 18.55 -12.27
N ASP A 185 -0.99 19.51 -11.33
CA ASP A 185 -2.18 20.16 -10.73
C ASP A 185 -3.15 20.74 -11.75
N LYS A 186 -2.61 21.21 -12.88
CA LYS A 186 -3.43 21.76 -13.97
C LYS A 186 -4.38 20.72 -14.55
N LEU A 187 -3.94 19.46 -14.70
CA LEU A 187 -4.83 18.36 -15.09
C LEU A 187 -5.89 18.13 -14.02
N LEU A 188 -5.53 18.15 -12.74
CA LEU A 188 -6.51 17.98 -11.65
C LEU A 188 -7.59 19.08 -11.68
N SER A 189 -7.17 20.34 -11.87
CA SER A 189 -8.08 21.48 -11.92
C SER A 189 -8.96 21.50 -13.18
N SER A 190 -8.42 21.13 -14.35
CA SER A 190 -9.18 21.12 -15.61
C SER A 190 -10.21 20.00 -15.62
N LEU A 191 -9.88 18.85 -15.02
CA LEU A 191 -10.78 17.71 -14.91
C LEU A 191 -11.90 17.95 -13.89
N SER A 192 -11.60 18.59 -12.76
CA SER A 192 -12.62 19.02 -11.80
C SER A 192 -13.60 20.04 -12.39
N ALA A 193 -13.16 20.89 -13.32
CA ALA A 193 -14.02 21.88 -13.98
C ALA A 193 -14.74 21.34 -15.23
N SER A 194 -14.25 20.27 -15.85
CA SER A 194 -14.83 19.72 -17.07
C SER A 194 -16.11 18.89 -16.84
N GLY A 195 -16.48 18.61 -15.59
CA GLY A 195 -17.75 17.98 -15.23
C GLY A 195 -19.00 18.86 -15.49
N GLU A 196 -18.82 20.17 -15.71
CA GLU A 196 -19.93 21.11 -15.96
C GLU A 196 -20.13 21.49 -17.44
N ARG A 197 -19.24 21.11 -18.36
CA ARG A 197 -19.35 21.52 -19.77
C ARG A 197 -20.11 20.51 -20.62
N LEU A 198 -21.37 20.29 -20.28
CA LEU A 198 -22.37 19.79 -21.23
C LEU A 198 -22.92 20.98 -22.03
N GLY A 199 -22.23 21.32 -23.13
CA GLY A 199 -22.77 22.18 -24.19
C GLY A 199 -21.93 23.41 -24.50
N GLY A 200 -21.52 23.53 -25.77
CA GLY A 200 -21.19 24.82 -26.38
C GLY A 200 -19.70 25.17 -26.49
N GLU A 201 -19.22 25.16 -27.73
CA GLU A 201 -18.20 26.06 -28.29
C GLU A 201 -16.76 26.00 -27.75
N ARG A 202 -15.92 25.29 -28.52
CA ARG A 202 -14.49 25.58 -28.63
C ARG A 202 -14.32 26.94 -29.33
N LEU A 203 -14.10 28.01 -28.55
CA LEU A 203 -13.50 29.24 -29.04
C LEU A 203 -12.08 29.38 -28.51
N GLY A 204 -11.20 29.81 -29.41
CA GLY A 204 -9.75 29.72 -29.32
C GLY A 204 -9.13 30.42 -28.13
N GLY A 205 -8.08 29.80 -27.61
CA GLY A 205 -7.15 30.35 -26.64
C GLY A 205 -5.82 29.61 -26.80
N GLU A 206 -4.92 30.18 -27.60
CA GLU A 206 -3.53 29.75 -27.73
C GLU A 206 -2.84 29.79 -26.37
N GLY A 207 -2.23 28.67 -25.94
CA GLY A 207 -1.34 28.66 -24.76
C GLY A 207 -1.60 27.58 -23.71
N SER A 208 -1.76 26.31 -24.09
CA SER A 208 -1.58 25.19 -23.15
C SER A 208 -1.37 23.88 -23.90
N ASN A 209 -0.12 23.57 -24.27
CA ASN A 209 0.30 22.22 -24.66
C ASN A 209 0.39 21.30 -23.41
N VAL A 210 -0.61 21.31 -22.54
CA VAL A 210 -0.79 20.23 -21.57
C VAL A 210 -1.58 19.17 -22.31
N THR A 211 -0.88 18.22 -22.90
CA THR A 211 -1.54 17.05 -23.49
C THR A 211 -2.30 16.35 -22.36
N ASP A 212 -3.54 15.93 -22.63
CA ASP A 212 -4.41 15.16 -21.72
C ASP A 212 -3.88 13.71 -21.55
N GLU A 213 -2.55 13.56 -21.58
CA GLU A 213 -1.84 12.31 -21.68
C GLU A 213 -1.48 11.81 -20.29
N LEU A 214 -2.18 10.75 -19.88
CA LEU A 214 -1.84 9.98 -18.70
C LEU A 214 -0.47 9.28 -18.86
N PRO A 215 0.24 8.99 -17.75
CA PRO A 215 1.55 8.36 -17.81
C PRO A 215 1.51 6.99 -18.49
N THR A 216 2.52 6.72 -19.31
CA THR A 216 2.64 5.45 -20.04
C THR A 216 3.25 4.36 -19.15
N MET A 217 3.13 3.11 -19.58
CA MET A 217 3.78 1.97 -18.94
C MET A 217 5.31 2.12 -18.82
N HIS A 218 5.93 2.76 -19.81
CA HIS A 218 7.35 3.05 -19.76
C HIS A 218 7.66 4.04 -18.63
N ASP A 219 6.85 5.08 -18.47
CA ASP A 219 7.04 6.10 -17.44
C ASP A 219 6.94 5.47 -16.04
N LEU A 220 5.98 4.57 -15.82
CA LEU A 220 5.82 3.85 -14.56
C LEU A 220 7.03 2.97 -14.23
N ARG A 221 7.52 2.20 -15.21
CA ARG A 221 8.73 1.36 -15.02
C ARG A 221 9.95 2.22 -14.72
N ARG A 222 10.13 3.33 -15.43
CA ARG A 222 11.22 4.28 -15.21
C ARG A 222 11.13 4.93 -13.82
N TYR A 223 9.92 5.27 -13.39
CA TYR A 223 9.67 5.81 -12.05
C TYR A 223 10.06 4.79 -10.98
N VAL A 224 9.60 3.54 -11.07
CA VAL A 224 9.99 2.49 -10.11
C VAL A 224 11.50 2.23 -10.12
N GLN A 225 12.15 2.20 -11.29
CA GLN A 225 13.61 2.09 -11.39
C GLN A 225 14.33 3.25 -10.70
N LEU A 226 13.80 4.47 -10.81
CA LEU A 226 14.33 5.63 -10.12
C LEU A 226 14.23 5.46 -8.60
N LEU A 227 13.09 4.97 -8.08
CA LEU A 227 12.93 4.69 -6.66
C LEU A 227 13.97 3.67 -6.17
N VAL A 228 14.20 2.61 -6.93
CA VAL A 228 15.23 1.60 -6.63
C VAL A 228 16.62 2.23 -6.62
N ALA A 229 16.97 3.02 -7.64
CA ALA A 229 18.28 3.67 -7.72
C ALA A 229 18.55 4.64 -6.55
N GLU A 230 17.52 5.33 -6.04
CA GLU A 230 17.65 6.20 -4.87
C GLU A 230 17.91 5.39 -3.58
N MET A 231 17.23 4.26 -3.39
CA MET A 231 17.47 3.37 -2.26
C MET A 231 18.85 2.73 -2.31
N GLU A 232 19.27 2.21 -3.47
CA GLU A 232 20.59 1.60 -3.66
C GLU A 232 21.73 2.58 -3.43
N ARG A 233 21.54 3.87 -3.78
CA ARG A 233 22.53 4.91 -3.49
C ARG A 233 22.78 5.08 -1.99
N CYS A 234 21.81 4.73 -1.15
CA CYS A 234 21.87 4.90 0.31
C CYS A 234 22.08 3.59 1.07
N GLU A 235 22.17 2.46 0.38
CA GLU A 235 22.25 1.12 0.97
C GLU A 235 23.40 0.97 1.97
N LEU A 236 24.51 1.65 1.71
CA LEU A 236 25.71 1.61 2.53
C LEU A 236 25.64 2.51 3.79
N CYS A 237 24.54 3.26 3.97
CA CYS A 237 24.32 4.14 5.11
C CYS A 237 22.91 3.90 5.71
N PRO A 238 22.78 3.00 6.71
CA PRO A 238 21.47 2.57 7.23
C PRO A 238 20.57 3.70 7.71
N GLU A 239 21.14 4.71 8.36
CA GLU A 239 20.38 5.87 8.85
C GLU A 239 19.81 6.72 7.71
N LEU A 240 20.54 6.85 6.60
CA LEU A 240 20.07 7.57 5.43
C LEU A 240 19.05 6.73 4.65
N LEU A 241 19.29 5.43 4.54
CA LEU A 241 18.39 4.50 3.88
C LEU A 241 16.99 4.52 4.50
N LYS A 242 16.88 4.53 5.84
CA LYS A 242 15.57 4.62 6.53
C LYS A 242 14.77 5.84 6.08
N GLU A 243 15.40 7.01 6.02
CA GLU A 243 14.75 8.25 5.60
C GLU A 243 14.39 8.25 4.11
N VAL A 244 15.26 7.72 3.25
CA VAL A 244 15.00 7.59 1.81
C VAL A 244 13.86 6.61 1.55
N VAL A 245 13.83 5.46 2.22
CA VAL A 245 12.71 4.50 2.14
C VAL A 245 11.39 5.15 2.58
N ARG A 246 11.42 5.95 3.66
CA ARG A 246 10.25 6.73 4.09
C ARG A 246 9.80 7.70 2.99
N GLY A 247 10.73 8.41 2.35
CA GLY A 247 10.46 9.29 1.21
C GLY A 247 9.86 8.55 0.02
N VAL A 248 10.45 7.40 -0.36
CA VAL A 248 9.96 6.52 -1.45
C VAL A 248 8.52 6.08 -1.18
N ARG A 249 8.23 5.62 0.03
CA ARG A 249 6.86 5.25 0.43
C ARG A 249 5.91 6.43 0.36
N SER A 250 6.31 7.60 0.87
CA SER A 250 5.51 8.82 0.79
C SER A 250 5.25 9.25 -0.66
N SER A 251 6.23 9.11 -1.55
CA SER A 251 6.09 9.41 -2.98
C SER A 251 5.12 8.45 -3.67
N LEU A 252 5.17 7.15 -3.36
CA LEU A 252 4.22 6.16 -3.88
C LEU A 252 2.78 6.41 -3.40
N LEU A 253 2.61 6.75 -2.12
CA LEU A 253 1.30 7.11 -1.59
C LEU A 253 0.78 8.39 -2.24
N PHE A 254 1.64 9.40 -2.39
CA PHE A 254 1.30 10.64 -3.09
C PHE A 254 0.86 10.36 -4.54
N PHE A 255 1.60 9.52 -5.26
CA PHE A 255 1.24 9.08 -6.61
C PHE A 255 -0.13 8.40 -6.65
N ALA A 256 -0.40 7.45 -5.73
CA ALA A 256 -1.68 6.75 -5.67
C ALA A 256 -2.86 7.70 -5.37
N THR A 257 -2.70 8.60 -4.40
CA THR A 257 -3.72 9.62 -4.09
C THR A 257 -3.96 10.56 -5.27
N ARG A 258 -2.91 10.93 -6.01
CA ARG A 258 -3.04 11.75 -7.21
C ARG A 258 -3.82 11.03 -8.31
N LEU A 259 -3.58 9.74 -8.54
CA LEU A 259 -4.35 8.96 -9.50
C LEU A 259 -5.84 8.92 -9.15
N GLU A 260 -6.17 8.75 -7.87
CA GLU A 260 -7.55 8.74 -7.38
C GLU A 260 -8.26 10.07 -7.65
N GLN A 261 -7.57 11.21 -7.48
CA GLN A 261 -8.12 12.54 -7.76
C GLN A 261 -8.40 12.80 -9.26
N VAL A 262 -7.79 12.03 -10.16
CA VAL A 262 -7.98 12.14 -11.62
C VAL A 262 -9.18 11.31 -12.10
N VAL A 263 -9.70 10.41 -11.26
CA VAL A 263 -10.83 9.54 -11.62
C VAL A 263 -12.07 10.38 -11.91
N ASP A 264 -12.70 10.11 -13.06
CA ASP A 264 -13.96 10.74 -13.45
C ASP A 264 -15.14 10.04 -12.76
N SER A 265 -15.60 10.56 -11.64
CA SER A 265 -16.75 10.01 -10.90
C SER A 265 -18.06 10.06 -11.70
N SER A 266 -18.15 10.88 -12.75
CA SER A 266 -19.33 10.90 -13.63
C SER A 266 -19.37 9.71 -14.61
N CYS A 267 -18.24 9.03 -14.81
CA CYS A 267 -18.04 7.96 -15.78
C CYS A 267 -17.63 6.63 -15.13
N VAL A 268 -18.18 6.32 -13.95
CA VAL A 268 -18.00 5.02 -13.26
C VAL A 268 -19.28 4.18 -13.19
N GLU A 269 -20.44 4.76 -13.49
CA GLU A 269 -21.72 4.03 -13.44
C GLU A 269 -22.14 3.47 -14.81
N LEU A 270 -22.70 2.26 -14.79
CA LEU A 270 -23.23 1.59 -15.97
C LEU A 270 -24.73 1.88 -16.13
N ARG A 271 -25.08 2.76 -17.07
CA ARG A 271 -26.48 3.16 -17.32
C ARG A 271 -27.18 2.31 -18.39
N CYS A 272 -27.12 0.99 -18.26
CA CYS A 272 -27.72 0.08 -19.25
C CYS A 272 -29.25 0.00 -19.15
N PHE A 273 -29.82 0.32 -17.99
CA PHE A 273 -31.26 0.25 -17.71
C PHE A 273 -31.89 1.64 -17.63
N GLU A 274 -33.15 1.78 -18.07
CA GLU A 274 -33.91 3.03 -17.96
C GLU A 274 -33.99 3.48 -16.51
N ASP A 275 -34.51 2.58 -15.66
CA ASP A 275 -34.53 2.68 -14.20
C ASP A 275 -34.00 1.37 -13.60
N GLY A 276 -33.24 1.47 -12.50
CA GLY A 276 -32.71 0.31 -11.79
C GLY A 276 -33.79 -0.62 -11.25
N SER A 277 -34.99 -0.09 -11.02
CA SER A 277 -36.15 -0.87 -10.60
C SER A 277 -36.85 -1.56 -11.75
N SER A 278 -36.95 -0.98 -12.96
CA SER A 278 -37.76 -1.51 -14.07
C SER A 278 -37.07 -2.65 -14.83
N LEU A 279 -35.73 -2.71 -14.78
CA LEU A 279 -34.87 -3.66 -15.52
C LEU A 279 -35.11 -3.67 -17.04
N ARG A 280 -35.68 -2.58 -17.57
CA ARG A 280 -35.82 -2.37 -19.01
C ARG A 280 -34.53 -1.79 -19.57
N LEU A 281 -33.99 -2.45 -20.60
CA LEU A 281 -32.80 -1.98 -21.28
C LEU A 281 -33.08 -0.65 -22.01
N ARG A 282 -32.13 0.27 -21.93
CA ARG A 282 -32.16 1.49 -22.74
C ARG A 282 -31.96 1.15 -24.21
N SER A 283 -32.70 1.85 -25.08
CA SER A 283 -32.51 1.78 -26.52
C SER A 283 -32.20 3.18 -27.08
N PRO A 284 -31.03 3.39 -27.69
CA PRO A 284 -29.90 2.46 -27.82
C PRO A 284 -29.15 2.24 -26.49
N LEU A 285 -28.45 1.10 -26.37
CA LEU A 285 -27.55 0.85 -25.24
C LEU A 285 -26.39 1.87 -25.24
N PRO A 286 -25.97 2.38 -24.08
CA PRO A 286 -24.93 3.40 -24.01
C PRO A 286 -23.57 2.83 -24.40
N MET A 287 -22.79 3.61 -25.15
CA MET A 287 -21.40 3.30 -25.47
C MET A 287 -20.47 3.97 -24.44
N PRO A 288 -19.28 3.38 -24.17
CA PRO A 288 -18.30 3.99 -23.27
C PRO A 288 -17.90 5.38 -23.79
N SER A 289 -17.98 6.38 -22.90
CA SER A 289 -17.47 7.72 -23.17
C SER A 289 -15.93 7.75 -23.08
N ALA A 290 -15.32 8.86 -23.53
CA ALA A 290 -13.90 9.10 -23.32
C ALA A 290 -13.49 9.05 -21.82
N GLY A 291 -14.38 9.46 -20.91
CA GLY A 291 -14.17 9.36 -19.46
C GLY A 291 -14.05 7.91 -18.98
N HIS A 292 -14.85 6.98 -19.53
CA HIS A 292 -14.73 5.56 -19.21
C HIS A 292 -13.37 4.98 -19.67
N ALA A 293 -12.94 5.33 -20.89
CA ALA A 293 -11.63 4.93 -21.39
C ALA A 293 -10.47 5.51 -20.56
N ARG A 294 -10.61 6.76 -20.08
CA ARG A 294 -9.65 7.38 -19.17
C ARG A 294 -9.59 6.65 -17.82
N ASN A 295 -10.74 6.38 -17.21
CA ASN A 295 -10.84 5.64 -15.96
C ASN A 295 -10.22 4.23 -16.06
N ALA A 296 -10.47 3.51 -17.17
CA ALA A 296 -9.83 2.22 -17.43
C ALA A 296 -8.30 2.31 -17.55
N ARG A 297 -7.77 3.39 -18.16
CA ARG A 297 -6.32 3.64 -18.19
C ARG A 297 -5.75 3.94 -16.80
N LEU A 298 -6.44 4.73 -15.98
CA LEU A 298 -6.04 5.00 -14.59
C LEU A 298 -6.01 3.73 -13.75
N PHE A 299 -7.02 2.87 -13.90
CA PHE A 299 -7.04 1.53 -13.32
C PHE A 299 -5.78 0.76 -13.73
N GLY A 300 -5.48 0.72 -15.04
CA GLY A 300 -4.31 0.06 -15.59
C GLY A 300 -2.99 0.62 -15.02
N ILE A 301 -2.88 1.93 -14.88
CA ILE A 301 -1.70 2.59 -14.28
C ILE A 301 -1.51 2.15 -12.82
N ALA A 302 -2.57 2.15 -12.01
CA ALA A 302 -2.50 1.72 -10.61
C ALA A 302 -2.13 0.23 -10.50
N HIS A 303 -2.77 -0.62 -11.30
CA HIS A 303 -2.49 -2.05 -11.36
C HIS A 303 -1.03 -2.34 -11.76
N ASN A 304 -0.57 -1.70 -12.83
CA ASN A 304 0.76 -1.92 -13.37
C ASN A 304 1.86 -1.31 -12.51
N THR A 305 1.58 -0.23 -11.77
CA THR A 305 2.50 0.29 -10.76
C THR A 305 2.71 -0.75 -9.66
N LEU A 306 1.63 -1.38 -9.16
CA LEU A 306 1.73 -2.45 -8.17
C LEU A 306 2.50 -3.66 -8.71
N ALA A 307 2.29 -4.04 -9.97
CA ALA A 307 3.02 -5.12 -10.61
C ALA A 307 4.52 -4.78 -10.77
N ALA A 308 4.83 -3.58 -11.27
CA ALA A 308 6.20 -3.10 -11.44
C ALA A 308 6.94 -3.00 -10.10
N LEU A 309 6.27 -2.60 -9.02
CA LEU A 309 6.85 -2.62 -7.67
C LEU A 309 7.26 -4.03 -7.25
N LYS A 310 6.43 -5.05 -7.51
CA LYS A 310 6.75 -6.45 -7.18
C LYS A 310 7.83 -7.05 -8.07
N GLU A 311 7.89 -6.64 -9.34
CA GLU A 311 8.84 -7.14 -10.34
C GLU A 311 10.23 -6.50 -10.18
N ILE A 312 10.28 -5.17 -10.05
CA ILE A 312 11.52 -4.38 -10.17
C ILE A 312 12.17 -4.14 -8.81
N VAL A 313 11.38 -3.95 -7.73
CA VAL A 313 11.96 -3.67 -6.41
C VAL A 313 12.66 -4.92 -5.87
N PRO A 314 13.97 -4.85 -5.57
CA PRO A 314 14.68 -5.99 -5.03
C PRO A 314 14.06 -6.54 -3.74
N ALA A 315 14.09 -7.86 -3.55
CA ALA A 315 13.44 -8.55 -2.43
C ALA A 315 13.82 -7.96 -1.05
N ARG A 316 15.05 -7.46 -0.90
CA ARG A 316 15.54 -6.81 0.33
C ARG A 316 14.82 -5.51 0.70
N PHE A 317 14.26 -4.79 -0.28
CA PHE A 317 13.51 -3.55 -0.08
C PHE A 317 11.99 -3.75 -0.12
N GLN A 318 11.49 -4.86 -0.67
CA GLN A 318 10.06 -5.13 -0.75
C GLN A 318 9.28 -4.98 0.58
N PRO A 319 9.71 -5.55 1.73
CA PRO A 319 8.92 -5.47 2.95
C PRO A 319 8.78 -4.05 3.50
N VAL A 320 9.71 -3.14 3.16
CA VAL A 320 9.71 -1.76 3.65
C VAL A 320 9.10 -0.76 2.66
N VAL A 321 9.06 -1.08 1.36
CA VAL A 321 8.49 -0.24 0.31
C VAL A 321 7.08 -0.66 -0.09
N VAL A 322 6.88 -1.96 -0.35
CA VAL A 322 5.61 -2.52 -0.84
C VAL A 322 4.73 -2.92 0.35
N THR A 323 4.57 -1.97 1.27
CA THR A 323 3.79 -2.16 2.49
C THR A 323 2.32 -2.39 2.17
N GLU A 324 1.59 -3.01 3.09
CA GLU A 324 0.13 -3.18 2.96
C GLU A 324 -0.57 -1.85 2.66
N GLN A 325 -0.15 -0.76 3.31
CA GLN A 325 -0.68 0.58 3.05
C GLN A 325 -0.54 0.99 1.58
N VAL A 326 0.64 0.85 0.96
CA VAL A 326 0.86 1.20 -0.45
C VAL A 326 0.01 0.32 -1.37
N GLN A 327 -0.06 -0.99 -1.07
CA GLN A 327 -0.87 -1.93 -1.85
C GLN A 327 -2.35 -1.57 -1.76
N THR A 328 -2.85 -1.27 -0.57
CA THR A 328 -4.24 -0.91 -0.32
C THR A 328 -4.59 0.41 -0.99
N THR A 329 -3.77 1.45 -0.92
CA THR A 329 -4.06 2.73 -1.60
C THR A 329 -4.09 2.58 -3.13
N LEU A 330 -3.17 1.83 -3.74
CA LEU A 330 -3.22 1.54 -5.18
C LEU A 330 -4.42 0.68 -5.58
N ARG A 331 -4.88 -0.22 -4.70
CA ARG A 331 -6.10 -1.00 -4.91
C ARG A 331 -7.37 -0.16 -4.70
N GLN A 332 -7.34 0.83 -3.81
CA GLN A 332 -8.45 1.78 -3.63
C GLN A 332 -8.67 2.59 -4.90
N THR A 333 -7.61 3.05 -5.57
CA THR A 333 -7.73 3.70 -6.89
C THR A 333 -8.38 2.78 -7.93
N GLN A 334 -8.00 1.49 -7.96
CA GLN A 334 -8.62 0.50 -8.84
C GLN A 334 -10.10 0.29 -8.50
N ALA A 335 -10.44 0.18 -7.21
CA ALA A 335 -11.79 0.01 -6.71
C ALA A 335 -12.67 1.24 -7.02
N ALA A 336 -12.15 2.46 -6.90
CA ALA A 336 -12.87 3.69 -7.21
C ALA A 336 -13.41 3.72 -8.65
N VAL A 337 -12.71 3.06 -9.58
CA VAL A 337 -13.15 2.93 -10.97
C VAL A 337 -14.15 1.79 -11.15
N VAL A 338 -13.82 0.59 -10.65
CA VAL A 338 -14.54 -0.63 -11.04
C VAL A 338 -15.64 -1.06 -10.07
N SER A 339 -15.50 -0.77 -8.77
CA SER A 339 -16.50 -1.15 -7.77
C SER A 339 -17.88 -0.56 -8.05
N PRO A 340 -18.02 0.72 -8.50
CA PRO A 340 -19.33 1.24 -8.89
C PRO A 340 -19.96 0.47 -10.06
N MET A 341 -19.15 0.04 -11.03
CA MET A 341 -19.60 -0.77 -12.18
C MET A 341 -20.09 -2.14 -11.73
N THR A 342 -19.29 -2.86 -10.92
CA THR A 342 -19.64 -4.19 -10.42
C THR A 342 -20.84 -4.13 -9.47
N SER A 343 -20.91 -3.14 -8.59
CA SER A 343 -22.06 -2.93 -7.70
C SER A 343 -23.34 -2.57 -8.45
N SER A 344 -23.24 -1.83 -9.56
CA SER A 344 -24.40 -1.59 -10.44
C SER A 344 -24.90 -2.88 -11.07
N LEU A 345 -24.01 -3.71 -11.61
CA LEU A 345 -24.34 -5.00 -12.18
C LEU A 345 -24.95 -5.95 -11.15
N GLN A 346 -24.33 -6.04 -9.97
CA GLN A 346 -24.81 -6.85 -8.87
C GLN A 346 -26.21 -6.42 -8.44
N ARG A 347 -26.47 -5.12 -8.29
CA ARG A 347 -27.82 -4.61 -7.96
C ARG A 347 -28.85 -5.00 -9.03
N SER A 348 -28.52 -4.86 -10.31
CA SER A 348 -29.42 -5.27 -11.40
C SER A 348 -29.69 -6.79 -11.40
N MET A 349 -28.67 -7.60 -11.11
CA MET A 349 -28.83 -9.05 -10.95
C MET A 349 -29.71 -9.39 -9.74
N CYS A 350 -29.43 -8.83 -8.56
CA CYS A 350 -30.23 -9.07 -7.36
C CYS A 350 -31.69 -8.63 -7.55
N ALA A 351 -31.93 -7.47 -8.16
CA ALA A 351 -33.29 -7.00 -8.47
C ALA A 351 -34.02 -7.95 -9.43
N SER A 352 -33.31 -8.56 -10.39
CA SER A 352 -33.90 -9.57 -11.27
C SER A 352 -34.24 -10.86 -10.51
N PHE A 353 -33.43 -11.24 -9.51
CA PHE A 353 -33.68 -12.41 -8.68
C PHE A 353 -34.89 -12.21 -7.76
N ALA A 354 -35.03 -11.05 -7.14
CA ALA A 354 -36.17 -10.75 -6.28
C ALA A 354 -37.52 -10.90 -7.00
N ARG A 355 -37.55 -10.56 -8.30
CA ARG A 355 -38.73 -10.74 -9.15
C ARG A 355 -39.08 -12.20 -9.44
N LEU A 356 -38.13 -13.14 -9.30
CA LEU A 356 -38.42 -14.58 -9.43
C LEU A 356 -39.43 -15.04 -8.37
N GLN A 357 -39.37 -14.48 -7.16
CA GLN A 357 -40.31 -14.82 -6.10
C GLN A 357 -41.72 -14.26 -6.37
N ALA A 358 -41.80 -13.02 -6.87
CA ALA A 358 -43.07 -12.33 -7.14
C ALA A 358 -43.87 -12.95 -8.30
N HIS A 359 -43.19 -13.54 -9.29
CA HIS A 359 -43.82 -14.12 -10.49
C HIS A 359 -44.07 -15.64 -10.39
N SER A 360 -43.75 -16.28 -9.25
CA SER A 360 -43.92 -17.74 -9.04
C SER A 360 -45.36 -18.26 -9.20
N GLY A 361 -46.37 -17.39 -9.36
CA GLY A 361 -47.76 -17.75 -9.67
C GLY A 361 -48.21 -17.54 -11.13
N GLN A 362 -47.35 -17.02 -12.01
CA GLN A 362 -47.66 -16.83 -13.43
C GLN A 362 -46.59 -17.52 -14.28
N ALA A 363 -46.92 -18.68 -14.83
CA ALA A 363 -46.03 -19.40 -15.74
C ALA A 363 -45.59 -18.48 -16.88
N SER A 364 -44.29 -18.20 -16.95
CA SER A 364 -43.70 -17.44 -18.05
C SER A 364 -43.86 -18.26 -19.33
N THR A 365 -44.60 -17.75 -20.30
CA THR A 365 -44.80 -18.39 -21.62
C THR A 365 -43.58 -18.24 -22.53
N SER A 366 -42.51 -17.58 -22.06
CA SER A 366 -41.30 -17.33 -22.82
C SER A 366 -40.43 -18.59 -22.91
N PRO A 367 -39.96 -18.96 -24.12
CA PRO A 367 -39.04 -20.09 -24.28
C PRO A 367 -37.68 -19.85 -23.61
N GLU A 368 -37.26 -18.60 -23.35
CA GLU A 368 -35.88 -18.21 -23.00
C GLU A 368 -35.63 -17.85 -21.52
N GLY A 369 -36.60 -18.01 -20.62
CA GLY A 369 -36.49 -17.66 -19.19
C GLY A 369 -37.19 -16.34 -18.84
N SER A 370 -36.98 -15.82 -17.63
CA SER A 370 -37.55 -14.53 -17.21
C SER A 370 -36.99 -13.37 -18.05
N ALA A 371 -37.87 -12.47 -18.49
CA ALA A 371 -37.51 -11.37 -19.38
C ALA A 371 -36.47 -10.43 -18.75
N GLU A 372 -36.52 -10.26 -17.43
CA GLU A 372 -35.57 -9.48 -16.65
C GLU A 372 -34.17 -10.09 -16.65
N LEU A 373 -34.05 -11.42 -16.46
CA LEU A 373 -32.74 -12.08 -16.51
C LEU A 373 -32.15 -12.06 -17.91
N LEU A 374 -32.99 -12.17 -18.93
CA LEU A 374 -32.55 -12.04 -20.31
C LEU A 374 -32.03 -10.62 -20.61
N ALA A 375 -32.72 -9.59 -20.10
CA ALA A 375 -32.26 -8.21 -20.17
C ALA A 375 -30.92 -8.01 -19.45
N VAL A 376 -30.76 -8.57 -18.25
CA VAL A 376 -29.49 -8.54 -17.50
C VAL A 376 -28.37 -9.27 -18.25
N SER A 377 -28.65 -10.42 -18.85
CA SER A 377 -27.70 -11.17 -19.67
C SER A 377 -27.23 -10.36 -20.89
N GLN A 378 -28.15 -9.70 -21.59
CA GLN A 378 -27.81 -8.80 -22.70
C GLN A 378 -26.97 -7.60 -22.25
N ALA A 379 -27.30 -6.99 -21.10
CA ALA A 379 -26.47 -5.93 -20.51
C ALA A 379 -25.07 -6.44 -20.17
N CYS A 380 -24.94 -7.63 -19.59
CA CYS A 380 -23.65 -8.24 -19.26
C CYS A 380 -22.78 -8.46 -20.50
N ALA A 381 -23.36 -9.01 -21.58
CA ALA A 381 -22.67 -9.19 -22.84
C ALA A 381 -22.20 -7.84 -23.45
N HIS A 382 -23.05 -6.81 -23.39
CA HIS A 382 -22.70 -5.46 -23.84
C HIS A 382 -21.57 -4.84 -23.01
N ILE A 383 -21.65 -4.92 -21.68
CA ILE A 383 -20.65 -4.39 -20.75
C ILE A 383 -19.32 -5.10 -20.95
N SER A 384 -19.32 -6.42 -21.03
CA SER A 384 -18.12 -7.22 -21.30
C SER A 384 -17.45 -6.78 -22.61
N ARG A 385 -18.25 -6.66 -23.67
CA ARG A 385 -17.75 -6.32 -25.01
C ARG A 385 -17.19 -4.90 -25.13
N TYR A 386 -17.81 -3.91 -24.50
CA TYR A 386 -17.45 -2.50 -24.73
C TYR A 386 -16.81 -1.78 -23.55
N TYR A 387 -17.17 -2.12 -22.31
CA TYR A 387 -16.62 -1.47 -21.12
C TYR A 387 -15.43 -2.26 -20.56
N PHE A 388 -15.58 -3.57 -20.36
CA PHE A 388 -14.50 -4.39 -19.79
C PHE A 388 -13.35 -4.63 -20.76
N SER A 389 -13.61 -4.56 -22.07
CA SER A 389 -12.56 -4.58 -23.09
C SER A 389 -11.63 -3.36 -23.06
N LEU A 390 -11.98 -2.29 -22.35
CA LEU A 390 -11.10 -1.14 -22.14
C LEU A 390 -9.97 -1.44 -21.16
N PHE A 391 -10.12 -2.47 -20.34
CA PHE A 391 -9.13 -2.90 -19.36
C PHE A 391 -8.17 -3.92 -19.97
N GLY A 392 -6.94 -3.96 -19.46
CA GLY A 392 -5.96 -4.95 -19.89
C GLY A 392 -6.37 -6.38 -19.53
N ALA A 393 -5.87 -7.35 -20.28
CA ALA A 393 -6.13 -8.76 -20.03
C ALA A 393 -5.77 -9.15 -18.57
N GLY A 394 -6.71 -9.83 -17.89
CA GLY A 394 -6.54 -10.29 -16.50
C GLY A 394 -6.66 -9.22 -15.42
N GLN A 395 -6.70 -7.93 -15.76
CA GLN A 395 -6.74 -6.83 -14.79
C GLN A 395 -8.01 -6.84 -13.92
N LEU A 396 -9.14 -7.26 -14.50
CA LEU A 396 -10.43 -7.32 -13.81
C LEU A 396 -10.68 -8.63 -13.07
N GLN A 397 -9.77 -9.62 -13.16
CA GLN A 397 -10.04 -11.00 -12.74
C GLN A 397 -10.47 -11.12 -11.28
N SER A 398 -9.86 -10.38 -10.36
CA SER A 398 -10.24 -10.41 -8.94
C SER A 398 -11.66 -9.91 -8.70
N TYR A 399 -12.03 -8.81 -9.36
CA TYR A 399 -13.35 -8.20 -9.25
C TYR A 399 -14.43 -9.05 -9.93
N MET A 400 -14.11 -9.67 -11.07
CA MET A 400 -15.03 -10.58 -11.77
C MET A 400 -15.28 -11.85 -10.95
N LYS A 401 -14.23 -12.41 -10.33
CA LYS A 401 -14.39 -13.56 -9.44
C LYS A 401 -15.35 -13.24 -8.29
N GLU A 402 -15.17 -12.10 -7.63
CA GLU A 402 -16.02 -11.68 -6.52
C GLU A 402 -17.47 -11.45 -6.98
N LEU A 403 -17.67 -10.71 -8.08
CA LEU A 403 -18.99 -10.50 -8.68
C LEU A 403 -19.68 -11.82 -9.01
N CYS A 404 -19.01 -12.74 -9.71
CA CYS A 404 -19.58 -14.04 -10.07
C CYS A 404 -19.94 -14.86 -8.82
N SER A 405 -19.07 -14.89 -7.82
CA SER A 405 -19.31 -15.59 -6.56
C SER A 405 -20.56 -15.05 -5.88
N VAL A 406 -20.64 -13.73 -5.68
CA VAL A 406 -21.78 -13.10 -4.99
C VAL A 406 -23.07 -13.29 -5.78
N THR A 407 -23.04 -13.16 -7.10
CA THR A 407 -24.21 -13.39 -7.95
C THR A 407 -24.73 -14.82 -7.85
N VAL A 408 -23.85 -15.83 -7.89
CA VAL A 408 -24.25 -17.24 -7.75
C VAL A 408 -24.86 -17.51 -6.37
N ARG A 409 -24.22 -17.00 -5.30
CA ARG A 409 -24.74 -17.13 -3.93
C ARG A 409 -26.11 -16.48 -3.78
N ALA A 410 -26.27 -15.25 -4.28
CA ALA A 410 -27.54 -14.53 -4.25
C ALA A 410 -28.62 -15.26 -5.05
N PHE A 411 -28.32 -15.72 -6.26
CA PHE A 411 -29.26 -16.48 -7.06
C PHE A 411 -29.69 -17.76 -6.36
N LEU A 412 -28.75 -18.57 -5.86
CA LEU A 412 -29.06 -19.85 -5.21
C LEU A 412 -29.89 -19.64 -3.93
N SER A 413 -29.53 -18.66 -3.10
CA SER A 413 -30.32 -18.30 -1.92
C SER A 413 -31.74 -17.89 -2.29
N THR A 414 -31.93 -17.12 -3.37
CA THR A 414 -33.27 -16.74 -3.85
C THR A 414 -34.02 -17.96 -4.40
N ALA A 415 -33.37 -18.78 -5.22
CA ALA A 415 -33.92 -19.99 -5.81
C ALA A 415 -34.41 -20.98 -4.75
N ALA A 416 -33.68 -21.13 -3.64
CA ALA A 416 -34.05 -22.00 -2.53
C ALA A 416 -35.33 -21.55 -1.79
N THR A 417 -35.69 -20.27 -1.87
CA THR A 417 -36.91 -19.73 -1.22
C THR A 417 -38.17 -19.81 -2.08
N VAL A 418 -38.06 -20.26 -3.34
CA VAL A 418 -39.21 -20.38 -4.24
C VAL A 418 -40.11 -21.53 -3.77
N LYS A 419 -41.31 -21.17 -3.28
CA LYS A 419 -42.28 -22.09 -2.69
C LYS A 419 -43.03 -22.87 -3.78
N CYS A 420 -43.31 -24.16 -3.52
CA CYS A 420 -44.17 -25.03 -4.35
C CYS A 420 -43.70 -25.17 -5.81
N CYS A 421 -42.67 -25.98 -6.01
CA CYS A 421 -42.10 -26.27 -7.32
C CYS A 421 -42.86 -27.40 -8.05
N GLY A 422 -44.00 -27.09 -8.68
CA GLY A 422 -44.55 -27.95 -9.72
C GLY A 422 -43.55 -28.16 -10.86
N ALA A 423 -43.80 -29.13 -11.75
CA ALA A 423 -42.86 -29.44 -12.82
C ALA A 423 -42.57 -28.24 -13.75
N ALA A 424 -43.54 -27.33 -13.90
CA ALA A 424 -43.41 -26.12 -14.71
C ALA A 424 -42.55 -25.04 -14.02
N GLU A 425 -42.73 -24.79 -12.72
CA GLU A 425 -41.91 -23.82 -11.98
C GLU A 425 -40.45 -24.30 -11.89
N ARG A 426 -40.23 -25.61 -11.69
CA ARG A 426 -38.87 -26.20 -11.71
C ARG A 426 -38.20 -26.02 -13.06
N ALA A 427 -38.93 -26.26 -14.15
CA ALA A 427 -38.42 -26.03 -15.49
C ALA A 427 -38.09 -24.54 -15.73
N SER A 428 -38.90 -23.61 -15.23
CA SER A 428 -38.60 -22.17 -15.30
C SER A 428 -37.32 -21.82 -14.54
N LEU A 429 -37.17 -22.31 -13.30
CA LEU A 429 -35.99 -22.04 -12.48
C LEU A 429 -34.71 -22.60 -13.10
N VAL A 430 -34.78 -23.76 -13.76
CA VAL A 430 -33.65 -24.32 -14.52
C VAL A 430 -33.30 -23.45 -15.73
N LYS A 431 -34.28 -22.83 -16.40
CA LYS A 431 -34.01 -21.84 -17.47
C LYS A 431 -33.37 -20.57 -16.90
N ASP A 432 -33.86 -20.08 -15.76
CA ASP A 432 -33.28 -18.92 -15.08
C ASP A 432 -31.83 -19.19 -14.64
N MET A 433 -31.52 -20.42 -14.18
CA MET A 433 -30.14 -20.87 -13.94
C MET A 433 -29.28 -20.78 -15.20
N GLN A 434 -29.80 -21.21 -16.36
CA GLN A 434 -29.08 -21.11 -17.63
C GLN A 434 -28.85 -19.65 -18.04
N ALA A 435 -29.83 -18.78 -17.80
CA ALA A 435 -29.70 -17.35 -18.09
C ALA A 435 -28.63 -16.69 -17.21
N VAL A 436 -28.56 -17.04 -15.92
CA VAL A 436 -27.49 -16.60 -15.00
C VAL A 436 -26.14 -17.12 -15.44
N GLU A 437 -26.04 -18.42 -15.77
CA GLU A 437 -24.80 -19.03 -16.26
C GLU A 437 -24.31 -18.34 -17.55
N ALA A 438 -25.22 -18.04 -18.50
CA ALA A 438 -24.91 -17.31 -19.72
C ALA A 438 -24.47 -15.85 -19.45
N ALA A 439 -25.13 -15.15 -18.52
CA ALA A 439 -24.77 -13.80 -18.14
C ALA A 439 -23.37 -13.75 -17.52
N LEU A 440 -23.05 -14.68 -16.61
CA LEU A 440 -21.74 -14.79 -15.98
C LEU A 440 -20.66 -15.21 -16.99
N ALA A 441 -20.95 -16.17 -17.88
CA ALA A 441 -20.04 -16.57 -18.95
C ALA A 441 -19.74 -15.43 -19.94
N ALA A 442 -20.69 -14.51 -20.13
CA ALA A 442 -20.47 -13.31 -20.94
C ALA A 442 -19.51 -12.32 -20.28
N LEU A 443 -19.53 -12.19 -18.95
CA LEU A 443 -18.60 -11.34 -18.20
C LEU A 443 -17.21 -11.99 -18.05
N ASP A 444 -17.17 -13.29 -17.78
CA ASP A 444 -15.95 -14.05 -17.58
C ASP A 444 -16.15 -15.49 -18.10
N SER A 445 -15.56 -15.79 -19.25
CA SER A 445 -15.71 -17.09 -19.93
C SER A 445 -15.19 -18.28 -19.11
N ASP A 446 -14.36 -18.02 -18.09
CA ASP A 446 -13.75 -19.02 -17.22
C ASP A 446 -14.21 -18.86 -15.76
N PHE A 447 -15.39 -18.26 -15.53
CA PHE A 447 -15.86 -17.97 -14.16
C PHE A 447 -15.97 -19.25 -13.31
N GLN A 448 -16.40 -20.37 -13.89
CA GLN A 448 -16.59 -21.64 -13.17
C GLN A 448 -15.29 -22.17 -12.54
N SER A 449 -14.15 -22.02 -13.20
CA SER A 449 -12.86 -22.48 -12.64
C SER A 449 -12.36 -21.59 -11.51
N ARG A 450 -12.84 -20.34 -11.45
CA ARG A 450 -12.48 -19.31 -10.46
C ARG A 450 -13.35 -19.35 -9.21
N ILE A 451 -14.62 -19.74 -9.35
CA ILE A 451 -15.59 -19.92 -8.26
C ILE A 451 -15.96 -21.40 -8.08
N ARG A 452 -14.95 -22.27 -7.92
CA ARG A 452 -15.12 -23.73 -7.96
C ARG A 452 -16.16 -24.26 -6.98
N TYR A 453 -16.20 -23.70 -5.78
CA TYR A 453 -17.14 -24.11 -4.74
C TYR A 453 -18.57 -23.75 -5.17
N GLU A 454 -18.82 -22.47 -5.45
CA GLU A 454 -20.13 -21.97 -5.86
C GLU A 454 -20.61 -22.63 -7.15
N ALA A 455 -19.72 -22.89 -8.12
CA ALA A 455 -20.03 -23.59 -9.35
C ALA A 455 -20.42 -25.06 -9.12
N ALA A 456 -19.76 -25.75 -8.17
CA ALA A 456 -20.13 -27.10 -7.76
C ALA A 456 -21.51 -27.12 -7.09
N VAL A 457 -21.77 -26.18 -6.16
CA VAL A 457 -23.09 -26.01 -5.53
C VAL A 457 -24.15 -25.73 -6.60
N PHE A 458 -23.88 -24.82 -7.54
CA PHE A 458 -24.80 -24.47 -8.61
C PHE A 458 -25.18 -25.68 -9.48
N LYS A 459 -24.20 -26.53 -9.79
CA LYS A 459 -24.41 -27.77 -10.56
C LYS A 459 -25.23 -28.81 -9.80
N GLU A 460 -24.90 -29.08 -8.54
CA GLU A 460 -25.63 -30.07 -7.74
C GLU A 460 -27.04 -29.57 -7.39
N PHE A 461 -27.21 -28.28 -7.11
CA PHE A 461 -28.53 -27.69 -6.89
C PHE A 461 -29.42 -27.80 -8.15
N ARG A 462 -28.85 -27.62 -9.34
CA ARG A 462 -29.58 -27.84 -10.60
C ARG A 462 -30.06 -29.29 -10.74
N LYS A 463 -29.23 -30.27 -10.37
CA LYS A 463 -29.64 -31.69 -10.38
C LYS A 463 -30.76 -31.96 -9.38
N LEU A 464 -30.67 -31.37 -8.19
CA LEU A 464 -31.71 -31.45 -7.16
C LEU A 464 -33.06 -30.94 -7.68
N LEU A 465 -33.07 -29.79 -8.35
CA LEU A 465 -34.29 -29.26 -8.98
C LEU A 465 -34.88 -30.20 -10.04
N CYS A 466 -34.03 -30.88 -10.81
CA CYS A 466 -34.46 -31.82 -11.85
C CYS A 466 -34.86 -33.21 -11.32
N ALA A 467 -34.73 -33.48 -10.02
CA ALA A 467 -35.09 -34.77 -9.43
C ALA A 467 -36.60 -35.04 -9.59
N GLN A 468 -36.96 -36.18 -10.18
CA GLN A 468 -38.37 -36.52 -10.39
C GLN A 468 -39.10 -36.79 -9.07
N ASN A 469 -38.39 -37.41 -8.12
CA ASN A 469 -38.85 -37.64 -6.75
C ASN A 469 -37.80 -37.09 -5.77
N LEU A 470 -38.19 -36.10 -4.97
CA LEU A 470 -37.31 -35.53 -3.93
C LEU A 470 -37.12 -36.51 -2.76
N GLU A 471 -38.05 -37.42 -2.52
CA GLU A 471 -37.98 -38.36 -1.39
C GLU A 471 -36.92 -39.46 -1.57
N SER A 472 -36.46 -39.68 -2.80
CA SER A 472 -35.40 -40.67 -3.11
C SER A 472 -34.00 -40.05 -3.17
N VAL A 473 -33.86 -38.76 -2.87
CA VAL A 473 -32.56 -38.07 -2.91
C VAL A 473 -31.80 -38.34 -1.61
N ASP A 474 -30.51 -38.71 -1.74
CA ASP A 474 -29.61 -38.81 -0.60
C ASP A 474 -29.15 -37.41 -0.17
N PHE A 475 -29.86 -36.85 0.81
CA PHE A 475 -29.57 -35.51 1.32
C PHE A 475 -28.26 -35.44 2.11
N ASP A 476 -27.85 -36.54 2.75
CA ASP A 476 -26.61 -36.58 3.52
C ASP A 476 -25.40 -36.47 2.57
N GLU A 477 -25.43 -37.16 1.43
CA GLU A 477 -24.39 -37.00 0.40
C GLU A 477 -24.35 -35.56 -0.14
N LEU A 478 -25.51 -34.93 -0.36
CA LEU A 478 -25.60 -33.56 -0.84
C LEU A 478 -25.02 -32.52 0.13
N THR A 479 -25.05 -32.76 1.44
CA THR A 479 -24.43 -31.83 2.42
C THR A 479 -22.92 -31.69 2.26
N ASN A 480 -22.26 -32.64 1.59
CA ASN A 480 -20.83 -32.55 1.28
C ASN A 480 -20.51 -31.50 0.21
N VAL A 481 -21.50 -31.07 -0.56
CA VAL A 481 -21.34 -30.11 -1.66
C VAL A 481 -22.20 -28.88 -1.46
N ILE A 482 -23.49 -29.04 -1.14
CA ILE A 482 -24.46 -27.96 -0.95
C ILE A 482 -24.44 -27.53 0.53
N PRO A 483 -24.26 -26.23 0.83
CA PRO A 483 -24.33 -25.74 2.20
C PRO A 483 -25.64 -26.14 2.88
N VAL A 484 -25.54 -26.61 4.12
CA VAL A 484 -26.70 -27.10 4.90
C VAL A 484 -27.80 -26.05 5.00
N HIS A 485 -27.45 -24.76 5.18
CA HIS A 485 -28.45 -23.70 5.26
C HIS A 485 -29.28 -23.59 3.96
N LEU A 486 -28.63 -23.70 2.80
CA LEU A 486 -29.27 -23.60 1.50
C LEU A 486 -30.20 -24.80 1.25
N LEU A 487 -29.72 -26.00 1.60
CA LEU A 487 -30.50 -27.24 1.47
C LEU A 487 -31.73 -27.21 2.39
N LEU A 488 -31.56 -26.81 3.66
CA LEU A 488 -32.66 -26.65 4.60
C LEU A 488 -33.67 -25.60 4.15
N THR A 489 -33.21 -24.43 3.67
CA THR A 489 -34.09 -23.41 3.08
C THR A 489 -34.92 -23.99 1.95
N TYR A 490 -34.29 -24.71 1.00
CA TYR A 490 -35.00 -25.32 -0.11
C TYR A 490 -36.05 -26.32 0.34
N LEU A 491 -35.67 -27.28 1.20
CA LEU A 491 -36.54 -28.36 1.66
C LEU A 491 -37.73 -27.84 2.46
N VAL A 492 -37.54 -26.85 3.34
CA VAL A 492 -38.65 -26.22 4.08
C VAL A 492 -39.66 -25.58 3.13
N HIS A 493 -39.22 -24.98 2.03
CA HIS A 493 -40.12 -24.39 1.03
C HIS A 493 -40.76 -25.41 0.07
N GLN A 494 -40.33 -26.68 0.11
CA GLN A 494 -41.00 -27.80 -0.55
C GLN A 494 -42.06 -28.49 0.33
N LEU A 495 -42.13 -28.17 1.62
CA LEU A 495 -43.16 -28.72 2.51
C LEU A 495 -44.57 -28.26 2.10
N PRO A 496 -45.62 -29.00 2.51
CA PRO A 496 -47.01 -28.69 2.15
C PRO A 496 -47.41 -27.25 2.49
N GLY A 497 -48.36 -26.69 1.75
CA GLY A 497 -48.73 -25.26 1.77
C GLY A 497 -49.15 -24.66 3.13
N ARG A 498 -49.32 -25.49 4.18
CA ARG A 498 -49.55 -25.07 5.57
C ARG A 498 -48.33 -24.38 6.19
N VAL A 499 -47.12 -24.75 5.76
CA VAL A 499 -45.88 -24.15 6.27
C VAL A 499 -45.69 -22.75 5.65
N PRO A 500 -45.53 -21.67 6.43
CA PRO A 500 -45.25 -20.35 5.90
C PRO A 500 -43.86 -20.29 5.25
N ALA A 501 -43.64 -19.34 4.35
CA ALA A 501 -42.29 -19.08 3.84
C ALA A 501 -41.38 -18.60 4.99
N LEU A 502 -40.08 -18.91 4.94
CA LEU A 502 -39.17 -18.65 6.06
C LEU A 502 -39.06 -17.15 6.41
N HIS A 503 -39.10 -16.26 5.41
CA HIS A 503 -39.10 -14.82 5.66
C HIS A 503 -40.34 -14.37 6.44
N ALA A 504 -41.52 -14.90 6.07
CA ALA A 504 -42.78 -14.60 6.73
C ALA A 504 -42.81 -15.15 8.17
N PHE A 505 -42.27 -16.35 8.38
CA PHE A 505 -42.10 -16.94 9.72
C PHE A 505 -41.16 -16.11 10.60
N ALA A 506 -40.03 -15.66 10.04
CA ALA A 506 -39.06 -14.83 10.73
C ALA A 506 -39.55 -13.38 11.00
N GLY A 507 -40.80 -13.05 10.65
CA GLY A 507 -41.38 -11.72 10.82
C GLY A 507 -40.83 -10.66 9.86
N VAL A 508 -40.11 -11.08 8.81
CA VAL A 508 -39.54 -10.18 7.80
C VAL A 508 -40.52 -10.08 6.64
N LYS A 509 -41.12 -8.89 6.47
CA LYS A 509 -42.13 -8.63 5.43
C LYS A 509 -41.55 -8.63 4.02
N ASP A 510 -40.29 -8.22 3.89
CA ASP A 510 -39.60 -8.12 2.61
C ASP A 510 -38.64 -9.30 2.43
N PRO A 511 -38.87 -10.17 1.43
CA PRO A 511 -38.00 -11.30 1.19
C PRO A 511 -36.61 -10.90 0.70
N GLU A 512 -36.43 -9.71 0.08
CA GLU A 512 -35.11 -9.18 -0.27
C GLU A 512 -34.29 -8.92 1.00
N GLN A 513 -34.91 -8.27 1.98
CA GLN A 513 -34.30 -8.00 3.28
C GLN A 513 -33.92 -9.30 4.01
N TYR A 514 -34.74 -10.34 3.92
CA TYR A 514 -34.42 -11.64 4.51
C TYR A 514 -33.22 -12.31 3.83
N LEU A 515 -33.14 -12.23 2.50
CA LEU A 515 -32.02 -12.75 1.73
C LEU A 515 -30.70 -12.07 2.11
N GLU A 516 -30.68 -10.74 2.12
CA GLU A 516 -29.47 -9.96 2.41
C GLU A 516 -29.02 -10.07 3.88
N ALA A 517 -29.97 -10.00 4.83
CA ALA A 517 -29.63 -9.95 6.25
C ALA A 517 -29.46 -11.34 6.89
N THR A 518 -30.05 -12.40 6.31
CA THR A 518 -30.06 -13.74 6.91
C THR A 518 -29.37 -14.78 6.03
N LEU A 519 -29.78 -14.95 4.78
CA LEU A 519 -29.31 -16.09 3.96
C LEU A 519 -27.91 -15.89 3.39
N LEU A 520 -27.60 -14.70 2.85
CA LEU A 520 -26.28 -14.42 2.27
C LEU A 520 -25.13 -14.55 3.29
N PRO A 521 -25.23 -14.03 4.53
CA PRO A 521 -24.19 -14.21 5.56
C PRO A 521 -23.93 -15.67 5.95
N LEU A 522 -24.89 -16.59 5.75
CA LEU A 522 -24.72 -18.01 6.09
C LEU A 522 -23.76 -18.74 5.15
N TRP A 523 -23.43 -18.16 3.99
CA TRP A 523 -22.39 -18.66 3.10
C TRP A 523 -20.98 -18.55 3.68
N ASP A 524 -20.78 -17.70 4.70
CA ASP A 524 -19.51 -17.62 5.43
C ASP A 524 -19.39 -18.70 6.51
N GLU A 525 -20.40 -19.56 6.66
CA GLU A 525 -20.42 -20.75 7.53
C GLU A 525 -20.05 -20.47 8.99
N GLN A 526 -20.37 -19.25 9.47
CA GLN A 526 -20.14 -18.90 10.87
C GLN A 526 -20.98 -19.80 11.78
N PRO A 527 -20.37 -20.56 12.71
CA PRO A 527 -21.08 -21.58 13.50
C PRO A 527 -22.27 -21.02 14.29
N GLN A 528 -22.14 -19.79 14.81
CA GLN A 528 -23.19 -19.12 15.57
C GLN A 528 -24.38 -18.68 14.71
N ALA A 529 -24.12 -18.20 13.48
CA ALA A 529 -25.18 -17.80 12.57
C ALA A 529 -25.95 -19.05 12.09
N LEU A 530 -25.23 -20.13 11.78
CA LEU A 530 -25.83 -21.39 11.38
C LEU A 530 -26.64 -22.04 12.50
N SER A 531 -26.15 -22.03 13.74
CA SER A 531 -26.91 -22.57 14.88
C SER A 531 -28.18 -21.77 15.16
N ALA A 532 -28.11 -20.44 15.09
CA ALA A 532 -29.28 -19.57 15.21
C ALA A 532 -30.31 -19.83 14.10
N PHE A 533 -29.84 -20.05 12.87
CA PHE A 533 -30.70 -20.41 11.73
C PHE A 533 -31.37 -21.78 11.94
N LYS A 534 -30.61 -22.80 12.34
CA LYS A 534 -31.14 -24.14 12.67
C LYS A 534 -32.20 -24.08 13.78
N ALA A 535 -31.94 -23.32 14.85
CA ALA A 535 -32.89 -23.13 15.95
C ALA A 535 -34.23 -22.53 15.47
N LYS A 536 -34.20 -21.56 14.55
CA LYS A 536 -35.43 -21.00 13.94
C LYS A 536 -36.20 -22.01 13.10
N ILE A 537 -35.49 -22.91 12.40
CA ILE A 537 -36.16 -23.99 11.66
C ILE A 537 -36.79 -24.98 12.64
N THR A 538 -36.09 -25.36 13.71
CA THR A 538 -36.67 -26.21 14.77
C THR A 538 -37.94 -25.59 15.35
N GLU A 539 -37.91 -24.30 15.66
CA GLU A 539 -39.10 -23.57 16.13
C GLU A 539 -40.26 -23.61 15.11
N LEU A 540 -39.97 -23.48 13.81
CA LEU A 540 -40.97 -23.62 12.75
C LEU A 540 -41.53 -25.04 12.69
N CYS A 541 -40.67 -26.07 12.78
CA CYS A 541 -41.10 -27.47 12.76
C CYS A 541 -42.01 -27.78 13.96
N ASP A 542 -41.66 -27.29 15.15
CA ASP A 542 -42.44 -27.45 16.37
C ASP A 542 -43.81 -26.74 16.26
N GLN A 543 -43.83 -25.49 15.79
CA GLN A 543 -45.08 -24.73 15.63
C GLN A 543 -46.03 -25.33 14.59
N GLN A 544 -45.48 -25.99 13.55
CA GLN A 544 -46.28 -26.65 12.51
C GLN A 544 -46.59 -28.12 12.81
N ASN A 545 -46.11 -28.66 13.94
CA ASN A 545 -46.24 -30.07 14.34
C ASN A 545 -45.78 -31.05 13.25
N LEU A 546 -44.62 -30.80 12.63
CA LEU A 546 -44.07 -31.71 11.63
C LEU A 546 -43.54 -32.99 12.29
N ASP A 547 -43.97 -34.15 11.81
CA ASP A 547 -43.54 -35.46 12.32
C ASP A 547 -42.48 -36.08 11.38
N PRO A 548 -41.30 -36.50 11.88
CA PRO A 548 -40.23 -37.06 11.06
C PRO A 548 -40.63 -38.35 10.32
N THR A 549 -41.70 -39.02 10.75
CA THR A 549 -42.23 -40.21 10.06
C THR A 549 -43.09 -39.89 8.84
N GLU A 550 -43.48 -38.62 8.63
CA GLU A 550 -44.34 -38.21 7.52
C GLU A 550 -43.62 -38.23 6.17
N SER A 551 -42.32 -37.92 6.14
CA SER A 551 -41.53 -37.91 4.91
C SER A 551 -40.02 -37.93 5.22
N PRO A 552 -39.18 -38.56 4.37
CA PRO A 552 -37.72 -38.48 4.45
C PRO A 552 -37.18 -37.04 4.49
N ILE A 553 -37.89 -36.09 3.88
CA ILE A 553 -37.55 -34.66 3.91
C ILE A 553 -37.67 -34.10 5.33
N VAL A 554 -38.75 -34.42 6.05
CA VAL A 554 -38.98 -33.96 7.42
C VAL A 554 -37.98 -34.61 8.37
N ALA A 555 -37.73 -35.92 8.21
CA ALA A 555 -36.70 -36.64 8.96
C ALA A 555 -35.32 -35.98 8.82
N PHE A 556 -34.92 -35.62 7.59
CA PHE A 556 -33.66 -34.95 7.33
C PHE A 556 -33.61 -33.55 7.96
N ILE A 557 -34.66 -32.73 7.78
CA ILE A 557 -34.73 -31.39 8.38
C ILE A 557 -34.53 -31.48 9.90
N MET A 558 -35.28 -32.35 10.58
CA MET A 558 -35.18 -32.49 12.04
C MET A 558 -33.82 -33.03 12.50
N THR A 559 -33.23 -33.96 11.75
CA THR A 559 -31.89 -34.49 12.06
C THR A 559 -30.81 -33.40 11.96
N GLN A 560 -30.95 -32.49 10.99
CA GLN A 560 -29.98 -31.42 10.77
C GLN A 560 -30.19 -30.22 11.70
N THR A 561 -31.35 -30.08 12.34
CA THR A 561 -31.67 -28.94 13.22
C THR A 561 -31.71 -29.30 14.71
N ALA A 562 -31.72 -30.59 15.07
CA ALA A 562 -31.42 -31.11 16.41
C ALA A 562 -29.94 -30.90 16.76
#